data_AF-A0A730HSD7-F1
#
_entry.id   AF-A0A730HSD7-F1
#
_cell.length_a   1.000
_cell.length_b   1.000
_cell.length_c   1.000
_cell.angle_alpha   90.00
_cell.angle_beta   90.00
_cell.angle_gamma   90.00
#
_symmetry.space_group_name_H-M   'P 1'
#
loop_
_entity.id
_entity.type
_entity.pdbx_description
1 polymer ?
#
loop_
_entity_poly.entity_id
_entity_poly.type
_entity_poly.pdbx_seq_one_letter_code
_entity_poly.pdbx_strand_id
1 'polypeptide(L)'
;MESSNIQLKIKTFTSNIEYWFGSENDSEAKEKNKSFVEGLKKEFDDNDSWVERVKSESDDAKKLVLALKFIPLPQAFQQSAMALRSLIKLKKKESIPYIAELYFLYWLAAIKSFGVPYSQLLGEPGFNVLSRIPGAEILNLQVNYDDLGHEHLDLLTKDDVTLLNENFGAPKNNSTLNNVHYALWHHYEKKLKSEKDKDLSDFFASL
;
A
#
# COMPACT_ATOMS: atom_id res chain seq x y z
N MET A 1 17.06 -7.69 -21.27
CA MET A 1 16.40 -7.73 -19.95
C MET A 1 15.15 -6.90 -20.07
N GLU A 2 13.96 -7.52 -19.98
CA GLU A 2 12.70 -6.75 -19.93
C GLU A 2 12.83 -5.73 -18.80
N SER A 3 12.60 -4.46 -19.13
CA SER A 3 12.53 -3.39 -18.15
C SER A 3 11.64 -3.85 -16.99
N SER A 4 12.19 -3.78 -15.78
CA SER A 4 11.62 -4.12 -14.46
C SER A 4 10.43 -3.23 -14.07
N ASN A 5 9.58 -2.88 -15.04
CA ASN A 5 8.39 -2.06 -14.83
C ASN A 5 7.30 -2.96 -14.24
N ILE A 6 7.36 -3.08 -12.91
CA ILE A 6 6.44 -3.86 -12.09
C ILE A 6 4.98 -3.39 -12.30
N GLN A 7 4.77 -2.10 -12.61
CA GLN A 7 3.46 -1.47 -12.76
C GLN A 7 2.62 -2.17 -13.85
N LEU A 8 3.23 -2.55 -14.97
CA LEU A 8 2.52 -3.29 -16.03
C LEU A 8 2.12 -4.70 -15.59
N LYS A 9 2.94 -5.35 -14.76
CA LYS A 9 2.72 -6.74 -14.31
C LYS A 9 1.66 -6.84 -13.22
N ILE A 10 1.37 -5.74 -12.51
CA ILE A 10 0.42 -5.71 -11.38
C ILE A 10 -0.94 -5.08 -11.70
N LYS A 11 -1.14 -4.58 -12.93
CA LYS A 11 -2.32 -3.79 -13.30
C LYS A 11 -3.65 -4.51 -13.00
N THR A 12 -3.67 -5.84 -13.10
CA THR A 12 -4.84 -6.68 -12.79
C THR A 12 -5.19 -6.73 -11.30
N PHE A 13 -4.21 -6.48 -10.42
CA PHE A 13 -4.42 -6.45 -8.98
C PHE A 13 -4.82 -5.05 -8.50
N THR A 14 -4.19 -4.01 -9.05
CA THR A 14 -4.38 -2.61 -8.58
C THR A 14 -5.80 -2.09 -8.78
N SER A 15 -6.58 -2.64 -9.73
CA SER A 15 -8.00 -2.31 -9.89
C SER A 15 -8.86 -2.73 -8.69
N ASN A 16 -8.38 -3.66 -7.85
CA ASN A 16 -9.07 -4.08 -6.63
C ASN A 16 -8.74 -3.18 -5.42
N ILE A 17 -7.87 -2.17 -5.57
CA ILE A 17 -7.58 -1.19 -4.53
C ILE A 17 -8.53 0.00 -4.71
N GLU A 18 -9.77 -0.19 -4.26
CA GLU A 18 -10.87 0.77 -4.44
C GLU A 18 -10.55 2.18 -3.92
N TYR A 19 -9.71 2.26 -2.89
CA TYR A 19 -9.30 3.52 -2.26
C TYR A 19 -8.54 4.43 -3.23
N TRP A 20 -7.54 3.89 -3.94
CA TRP A 20 -6.73 4.65 -4.89
C TRP A 20 -7.32 4.66 -6.30
N PHE A 21 -8.15 3.68 -6.65
CA PHE A 21 -8.74 3.63 -7.97
C PHE A 21 -9.71 4.81 -8.21
N GLY A 22 -9.48 5.56 -9.29
CA GLY A 22 -10.28 6.72 -9.68
C GLY A 22 -10.06 7.97 -8.83
N SER A 23 -8.92 8.07 -8.14
CA SER A 23 -8.48 9.29 -7.45
C SER A 23 -7.34 9.94 -8.24
N GLU A 24 -7.68 10.89 -9.11
CA GLU A 24 -6.74 11.54 -10.04
C GLU A 24 -6.11 12.81 -9.47
N ASN A 25 -6.80 13.47 -8.53
CA ASN A 25 -6.37 14.74 -7.95
C ASN A 25 -6.66 14.82 -6.45
N ASP A 26 -6.18 15.90 -5.82
CA ASP A 26 -6.29 16.13 -4.38
C ASP A 26 -7.74 16.16 -3.87
N SER A 27 -8.65 16.75 -4.64
CA SER A 27 -10.05 16.88 -4.23
C SER A 27 -10.70 15.50 -4.16
N GLU A 28 -10.44 14.66 -5.16
CA GLU A 28 -10.92 13.29 -5.19
C GLU A 28 -10.26 12.43 -4.12
N ALA A 29 -8.96 12.61 -3.86
CA ALA A 29 -8.26 11.93 -2.78
C ALA A 29 -8.88 12.25 -1.41
N LYS A 30 -9.23 13.51 -1.17
CA LYS A 30 -9.92 13.95 0.04
C LYS A 30 -11.32 13.33 0.17
N GLU A 31 -12.09 13.29 -0.91
CA GLU A 31 -13.42 12.69 -0.89
C GLU A 31 -13.36 11.17 -0.65
N LYS A 32 -12.43 10.48 -1.32
CA LYS A 32 -12.15 9.05 -1.09
C LYS A 32 -11.74 8.79 0.36
N ASN A 33 -10.85 9.62 0.91
CA ASN A 33 -10.45 9.52 2.31
C ASN A 33 -11.65 9.66 3.26
N LYS A 34 -12.51 10.66 3.03
CA LYS A 34 -13.71 10.89 3.83
C LYS A 34 -14.67 9.69 3.76
N SER A 35 -15.01 9.26 2.55
CA SER A 35 -15.89 8.10 2.33
C SER A 35 -15.33 6.82 2.96
N PHE A 36 -14.01 6.61 2.86
CA PHE A 36 -13.34 5.47 3.47
C PHE A 36 -13.42 5.50 5.00
N VAL A 37 -13.15 6.65 5.63
CA VAL A 37 -13.24 6.81 7.09
C VAL A 37 -14.69 6.64 7.57
N GLU A 38 -15.67 7.15 6.83
CA GLU A 38 -17.10 6.94 7.13
C GLU A 38 -17.51 5.47 7.01
N GLY A 39 -17.02 4.76 6.00
CA GLY A 39 -17.20 3.32 5.85
C GLY A 39 -16.59 2.54 7.01
N LEU A 40 -15.34 2.85 7.37
CA LEU A 40 -14.66 2.22 8.51
C LEU A 40 -15.39 2.42 9.83
N LYS A 41 -16.01 3.58 10.07
CA LYS A 41 -16.79 3.80 11.30
C LYS A 41 -17.97 2.84 11.39
N LYS A 42 -18.70 2.64 10.30
CA LYS A 42 -19.80 1.67 10.23
C LYS A 42 -19.31 0.24 10.50
N GLU A 43 -18.13 -0.10 9.99
CA GLU A 43 -17.48 -1.39 10.23
C GLU A 43 -17.09 -1.64 11.69
N PHE A 44 -16.87 -0.59 12.49
CA PHE A 44 -16.65 -0.73 13.93
C PHE A 44 -17.95 -0.84 14.73
N ASP A 45 -19.05 -0.29 14.21
CA ASP A 45 -20.37 -0.38 14.84
C ASP A 45 -21.01 -1.77 14.60
N ASP A 46 -20.70 -2.40 13.48
CA ASP A 46 -21.00 -3.79 13.22
C ASP A 46 -20.03 -4.67 14.05
N ASN A 47 -20.54 -5.53 14.93
CA ASN A 47 -19.77 -6.38 15.88
C ASN A 47 -18.74 -7.34 15.24
N ASP A 48 -18.47 -7.25 13.94
CA ASP A 48 -17.60 -8.15 13.19
C ASP A 48 -16.48 -7.35 12.50
N SER A 49 -15.29 -7.38 13.08
CA SER A 49 -14.12 -6.68 12.54
C SER A 49 -13.79 -7.17 11.13
N TRP A 50 -13.59 -6.25 10.18
CA TRP A 50 -13.20 -6.61 8.81
C TRP A 50 -11.97 -7.53 8.74
N VAL A 51 -11.07 -7.44 9.72
CA VAL A 51 -9.90 -8.31 9.84
C VAL A 51 -10.31 -9.76 10.07
N GLU A 52 -11.31 -10.01 10.91
CA GLU A 52 -11.81 -11.35 11.19
C GLU A 52 -12.56 -11.92 9.97
N ARG A 53 -13.28 -11.08 9.22
CA ARG A 53 -13.87 -11.48 7.94
C ARG A 53 -12.83 -11.88 6.90
N VAL A 54 -11.71 -11.15 6.81
CA VAL A 54 -10.58 -11.54 5.95
C VAL A 54 -9.95 -12.86 6.41
N LYS A 55 -9.74 -13.05 7.72
CA LYS A 55 -9.15 -14.27 8.27
C LYS A 55 -10.04 -15.50 8.10
N SER A 56 -11.36 -15.33 8.21
CA SER A 56 -12.35 -16.40 8.11
C SER A 56 -12.65 -16.81 6.66
N GLU A 57 -12.26 -15.99 5.68
CA GLU A 57 -12.37 -16.37 4.27
C GLU A 57 -11.42 -17.54 3.93
N SER A 58 -12.02 -18.60 3.41
CA SER A 58 -11.35 -19.86 3.05
C SER A 58 -10.62 -19.78 1.69
N ASP A 59 -11.12 -18.97 0.77
CA ASP A 59 -10.56 -18.78 -0.56
C ASP A 59 -9.51 -17.68 -0.54
N ASP A 60 -8.24 -18.02 -0.81
CA ASP A 60 -7.14 -17.05 -0.73
C ASP A 60 -7.22 -15.93 -1.78
N ALA A 61 -7.86 -16.16 -2.92
CA ALA A 61 -8.08 -15.10 -3.91
C ALA A 61 -9.14 -14.10 -3.40
N LYS A 62 -10.23 -14.59 -2.80
CA LYS A 62 -11.22 -13.73 -2.17
C LYS A 62 -10.66 -13.01 -0.95
N LYS A 63 -9.83 -13.68 -0.16
CA LYS A 63 -9.10 -13.09 0.98
C LYS A 63 -8.25 -11.90 0.53
N LEU A 64 -7.53 -12.04 -0.57
CA LEU A 64 -6.75 -10.95 -1.15
C LEU A 64 -7.66 -9.78 -1.55
N VAL A 65 -8.72 -10.03 -2.32
CA VAL A 65 -9.66 -8.97 -2.75
C VAL A 65 -10.28 -8.26 -1.54
N LEU A 66 -10.71 -9.00 -0.51
CA LEU A 66 -11.27 -8.42 0.72
C LEU A 66 -10.24 -7.55 1.46
N ALA A 67 -9.00 -8.02 1.60
CA ALA A 67 -7.95 -7.24 2.26
C ALA A 67 -7.60 -5.95 1.51
N LEU A 68 -7.58 -5.97 0.17
CA LEU A 68 -7.24 -4.81 -0.66
C LEU A 68 -8.24 -3.66 -0.54
N LYS A 69 -9.50 -3.93 -0.16
CA LYS A 69 -10.50 -2.88 0.12
C LYS A 69 -10.10 -1.95 1.26
N PHE A 70 -9.26 -2.43 2.17
CA PHE A 70 -8.87 -1.71 3.38
C PHE A 70 -7.48 -1.06 3.25
N ILE A 71 -6.82 -1.17 2.10
CA ILE A 71 -5.64 -0.34 1.78
C ILE A 71 -6.11 1.13 1.75
N PRO A 72 -5.42 2.06 2.45
CA PRO A 72 -4.02 2.00 2.86
C PRO A 72 -3.77 1.68 4.35
N LEU A 73 -4.68 1.00 5.06
CA LEU A 73 -4.44 0.63 6.45
C LEU A 73 -3.22 -0.32 6.59
N PRO A 74 -2.35 -0.12 7.59
CA PRO A 74 -1.19 -0.99 7.79
C PRO A 74 -1.53 -2.49 7.89
N GLN A 75 -2.62 -2.82 8.58
CA GLN A 75 -3.11 -4.19 8.71
C GLN A 75 -3.60 -4.77 7.37
N ALA A 76 -4.12 -3.94 6.46
CA ALA A 76 -4.59 -4.38 5.14
C ALA A 76 -3.42 -4.83 4.26
N PHE A 77 -2.26 -4.15 4.33
CA PHE A 77 -1.03 -4.62 3.69
C PHE A 77 -0.60 -5.99 4.21
N GLN A 78 -0.63 -6.18 5.53
CA GLN A 78 -0.25 -7.46 6.15
C GLN A 78 -1.16 -8.61 5.69
N GLN A 79 -2.48 -8.40 5.73
CA GLN A 79 -3.44 -9.40 5.29
C GLN A 79 -3.31 -9.70 3.78
N SER A 80 -3.10 -8.67 2.95
CA SER A 80 -2.88 -8.84 1.51
C SER A 80 -1.62 -9.65 1.21
N ALA A 81 -0.52 -9.36 1.92
CA ALA A 81 0.73 -10.12 1.78
C ALA A 81 0.58 -11.58 2.22
N MET A 82 -0.15 -11.84 3.30
CA MET A 82 -0.46 -13.21 3.73
C MET A 82 -1.26 -13.98 2.69
N ALA A 83 -2.31 -13.37 2.12
CA ALA A 83 -3.11 -13.99 1.06
C ALA A 83 -2.27 -14.29 -0.20
N LEU A 84 -1.41 -13.35 -0.61
CA LEU A 84 -0.51 -13.56 -1.75
C LEU A 84 0.47 -14.70 -1.53
N ARG A 85 1.04 -14.84 -0.34
CA ARG A 85 1.92 -15.98 0.00
C ARG A 85 1.19 -17.31 -0.13
N SER A 86 -0.06 -17.39 0.34
CA SER A 86 -0.86 -18.60 0.19
C SER A 86 -1.13 -18.92 -1.28
N LEU A 87 -1.48 -17.91 -2.09
CA LEU A 87 -1.67 -18.07 -3.54
C LEU A 87 -0.39 -18.54 -4.25
N ILE A 88 0.76 -17.94 -3.93
CA ILE A 88 2.06 -18.35 -4.47
C ILE A 88 2.36 -19.81 -4.09
N LYS A 89 2.14 -20.18 -2.83
CA LYS A 89 2.35 -21.56 -2.35
C LYS A 89 1.46 -22.56 -3.07
N LEU A 90 0.18 -22.24 -3.26
CA LEU A 90 -0.78 -23.08 -3.99
C LEU A 90 -0.33 -23.26 -5.45
N LYS A 91 -0.03 -22.17 -6.15
CA LYS A 91 0.42 -22.20 -7.54
C LYS A 91 1.74 -22.97 -7.71
N LYS A 92 2.70 -22.82 -6.78
CA LYS A 92 3.93 -23.61 -6.76
C LYS A 92 3.64 -25.11 -6.66
N LYS A 93 2.73 -25.51 -5.75
CA LYS A 93 2.31 -26.91 -5.59
C LYS A 93 1.67 -27.47 -6.88
N GLU A 94 0.91 -26.64 -7.58
CA GLU A 94 0.20 -27.01 -8.81
C GLU A 94 1.04 -26.81 -10.08
N SER A 95 2.30 -26.38 -9.96
CA SER A 95 3.19 -26.06 -11.09
C SER A 95 2.60 -24.99 -12.05
N ILE A 96 1.82 -24.06 -11.51
CA ILE A 96 1.22 -22.94 -12.24
C ILE A 96 2.12 -21.70 -12.06
N PRO A 97 2.28 -20.84 -13.09
CA PRO A 97 3.00 -19.58 -12.96
C PRO A 97 2.42 -18.67 -11.87
N TYR A 98 3.29 -18.27 -10.93
CA TYR A 98 2.97 -17.42 -9.76
C TYR A 98 3.67 -16.05 -9.79
N ILE A 99 4.35 -15.74 -10.89
CA ILE A 99 5.23 -14.57 -10.97
C ILE A 99 4.46 -13.25 -10.83
N ALA A 100 3.20 -13.21 -11.26
CA ALA A 100 2.34 -12.04 -11.13
C ALA A 100 2.01 -11.72 -9.66
N GLU A 101 1.73 -12.75 -8.85
CA GLU A 101 1.52 -12.60 -7.41
C GLU A 101 2.81 -12.18 -6.70
N LEU A 102 3.96 -12.70 -7.12
CA LEU A 102 5.26 -12.30 -6.55
C LEU A 102 5.57 -10.82 -6.87
N TYR A 103 5.31 -10.37 -8.10
CA TYR A 103 5.43 -8.95 -8.46
C TYR A 103 4.50 -8.08 -7.62
N PHE A 104 3.26 -8.51 -7.40
CA PHE A 104 2.31 -7.74 -6.61
C PHE A 104 2.65 -7.73 -5.11
N LEU A 105 3.17 -8.82 -4.57
CA LEU A 105 3.69 -8.88 -3.19
C LEU A 105 4.83 -7.89 -3.01
N TYR A 106 5.78 -7.87 -3.94
CA TYR A 106 6.89 -6.92 -3.92
C TYR A 106 6.40 -5.47 -4.05
N TRP A 107 5.46 -5.21 -4.96
CA TRP A 107 4.87 -3.88 -5.09
C TRP A 107 4.16 -3.42 -3.80
N LEU A 108 3.37 -4.28 -3.15
CA LEU A 108 2.73 -3.94 -1.87
C LEU A 108 3.77 -3.60 -0.79
N ALA A 109 4.87 -4.35 -0.75
CA ALA A 109 5.96 -4.10 0.18
C ALA A 109 6.65 -2.76 -0.11
N ALA A 110 6.89 -2.45 -1.39
CA ALA A 110 7.43 -1.18 -1.83
C ALA A 110 6.50 -0.01 -1.44
N ILE A 111 5.21 -0.09 -1.75
CA ILE A 111 4.23 0.95 -1.41
C ILE A 111 4.11 1.11 0.11
N LYS A 112 4.12 0.03 0.89
CA LYS A 112 4.14 0.13 2.35
C LYS A 112 5.37 0.89 2.85
N SER A 113 6.55 0.66 2.25
CA SER A 113 7.78 1.39 2.57
C SER A 113 7.80 2.85 2.11
N PHE A 114 6.82 3.28 1.29
CA PHE A 114 6.62 4.69 0.97
C PHE A 114 6.03 5.46 2.15
N GLY A 115 5.15 4.81 2.92
CA GLY A 115 4.66 5.33 4.19
C GLY A 115 5.72 5.23 5.28
N VAL A 116 6.03 6.34 5.93
CA VAL A 116 6.82 6.30 7.17
C VAL A 116 5.93 5.85 8.35
N PRO A 117 6.47 5.14 9.36
CA PRO A 117 5.68 4.78 10.54
C PRO A 117 5.10 6.00 11.26
N TYR A 118 5.86 7.10 11.32
CA TYR A 118 5.49 8.32 12.02
C TYR A 118 6.09 9.55 11.34
N SER A 119 5.25 10.55 11.04
CA SER A 119 5.67 11.83 10.50
C SER A 119 6.10 12.75 11.65
N GLN A 120 7.38 13.11 11.68
CA GLN A 120 7.91 14.06 12.66
C GLN A 120 7.35 15.47 12.44
N LEU A 121 7.07 15.85 11.18
CA LEU A 121 6.52 17.17 10.85
C LEU A 121 5.09 17.35 11.38
N LEU A 122 4.28 16.30 11.30
CA LEU A 122 2.87 16.32 11.68
C LEU A 122 2.62 15.86 13.11
N GLY A 123 3.57 15.15 13.73
CA GLY A 123 3.38 14.55 15.04
C GLY A 123 2.35 13.42 15.04
N GLU A 124 2.23 12.68 13.93
CA GLU A 124 1.20 11.64 13.77
C GLU A 124 1.67 10.46 12.90
N PRO A 125 0.95 9.33 12.90
CA PRO A 125 1.28 8.20 12.02
C PRO A 125 1.33 8.60 10.54
N GLY A 126 2.36 8.15 9.83
CA GLY A 126 2.54 8.52 8.41
C GLY A 126 1.44 8.01 7.48
N PHE A 127 0.65 7.02 7.90
CA PHE A 127 -0.53 6.60 7.12
C PHE A 127 -1.50 7.77 6.86
N ASN A 128 -1.56 8.77 7.75
CA ASN A 128 -2.38 9.97 7.55
C ASN A 128 -1.91 10.75 6.31
N VAL A 129 -0.61 10.84 6.05
CA VAL A 129 -0.06 11.42 4.82
C VAL A 129 -0.40 10.56 3.62
N LEU A 130 -0.11 9.25 3.68
CA LEU A 130 -0.37 8.31 2.58
C LEU A 130 -1.83 8.33 2.12
N SER A 131 -2.75 8.49 3.08
CA SER A 131 -4.20 8.59 2.85
C SER A 131 -4.67 9.92 2.22
N ARG A 132 -3.76 10.87 1.98
CA ARG A 132 -4.07 12.15 1.31
C ARG A 132 -3.49 12.23 -0.09
N ILE A 133 -2.66 11.27 -0.48
CA ILE A 133 -2.02 11.25 -1.79
C ILE A 133 -3.03 10.70 -2.81
N PRO A 134 -3.27 11.38 -3.94
CA PRO A 134 -4.09 10.87 -5.02
C PRO A 134 -3.63 9.50 -5.47
N GLY A 135 -4.60 8.62 -5.73
CA GLY A 135 -4.29 7.27 -6.17
C GLY A 135 -3.48 7.23 -7.47
N ALA A 136 -3.71 8.17 -8.39
CA ALA A 136 -2.91 8.30 -9.61
C ALA A 136 -1.42 8.53 -9.32
N GLU A 137 -1.08 9.32 -8.30
CA GLU A 137 0.31 9.53 -7.89
C GLU A 137 0.92 8.24 -7.32
N ILE A 138 0.20 7.54 -6.43
CA ILE A 138 0.65 6.28 -5.83
C ILE A 138 0.84 5.18 -6.88
N LEU A 139 -0.13 5.01 -7.77
CA LEU A 139 -0.13 3.97 -8.80
C LEU A 139 0.93 4.21 -9.88
N ASN A 140 1.36 5.46 -10.08
CA ASN A 140 2.42 5.83 -11.02
C ASN A 140 3.83 5.85 -10.41
N LEU A 141 3.97 5.65 -9.09
CA LEU A 141 5.26 5.53 -8.43
C LEU A 141 6.10 4.46 -9.12
N GLN A 142 7.27 4.84 -9.61
CA GLN A 142 8.22 3.92 -10.21
C GLN A 142 8.82 3.03 -9.12
N VAL A 143 8.68 1.72 -9.30
CA VAL A 143 9.16 0.68 -8.41
C VAL A 143 10.10 -0.17 -9.24
N ASN A 144 11.39 -0.09 -8.93
CA ASN A 144 12.43 -0.86 -9.59
C ASN A 144 13.08 -1.80 -8.57
N TYR A 145 13.10 -3.10 -8.88
CA TYR A 145 13.72 -4.10 -8.02
C TYR A 145 15.23 -3.85 -7.82
N ASP A 146 15.95 -3.48 -8.88
CA ASP A 146 17.40 -3.27 -8.82
C ASP A 146 17.79 -2.13 -7.87
N ASP A 147 16.99 -1.06 -7.82
CA ASP A 147 17.30 0.15 -7.06
C ASP A 147 16.75 0.11 -5.62
N LEU A 148 15.56 -0.45 -5.46
CA LEU A 148 14.87 -0.51 -4.17
C LEU A 148 15.34 -1.70 -3.33
N GLY A 149 15.62 -2.84 -3.96
CA GLY A 149 15.98 -4.08 -3.28
C GLY A 149 14.89 -4.56 -2.32
N HIS A 150 15.29 -5.34 -1.32
CA HIS A 150 14.33 -5.97 -0.41
C HIS A 150 14.68 -5.82 1.08
N GLU A 151 15.88 -5.35 1.42
CA GLU A 151 16.37 -5.33 2.81
C GLU A 151 15.55 -4.43 3.75
N HIS A 152 14.98 -3.35 3.23
CA HIS A 152 14.20 -2.39 4.03
C HIS A 152 12.68 -2.53 3.84
N LEU A 153 12.25 -3.61 3.19
CA LEU A 153 10.84 -3.88 2.94
C LEU A 153 10.28 -4.83 4.01
N ASP A 154 9.90 -4.26 5.14
CA ASP A 154 9.45 -4.97 6.36
C ASP A 154 8.17 -5.84 6.18
N LEU A 155 7.47 -5.68 5.05
CA LEU A 155 6.36 -6.55 4.69
C LEU A 155 6.85 -7.92 4.21
N LEU A 156 8.08 -8.04 3.70
CA LEU A 156 8.64 -9.27 3.15
C LEU A 156 9.24 -10.18 4.23
N THR A 157 9.04 -11.48 4.07
CA THR A 157 9.68 -12.52 4.88
C THR A 157 10.96 -13.03 4.20
N LYS A 158 11.75 -13.81 4.93
CA LYS A 158 12.95 -14.48 4.37
C LYS A 158 12.62 -15.38 3.18
N ASP A 159 11.47 -16.05 3.20
CA ASP A 159 11.04 -16.93 2.11
C ASP A 159 10.67 -16.11 0.86
N ASP A 160 10.01 -14.95 1.06
CA ASP A 160 9.70 -14.03 -0.04
C ASP A 160 11.00 -13.49 -0.66
N VAL A 161 11.97 -13.09 0.16
CA VAL A 161 13.29 -12.62 -0.31
C VAL A 161 14.01 -13.70 -1.11
N THR A 162 13.95 -14.95 -0.67
CA THR A 162 14.53 -16.08 -1.39
C THR A 162 13.87 -16.23 -2.76
N LEU A 163 12.54 -16.21 -2.82
CA LEU A 163 11.79 -16.27 -4.07
C LEU A 163 12.10 -15.10 -5.02
N LEU A 164 12.24 -13.88 -4.49
CA LEU A 164 12.62 -12.71 -5.28
C LEU A 164 14.00 -12.91 -5.90
N ASN A 165 14.99 -13.32 -5.12
CA ASN A 165 16.35 -13.54 -5.61
C ASN A 165 16.42 -14.69 -6.64
N GLU A 166 15.64 -15.76 -6.45
CA GLU A 166 15.54 -16.87 -7.41
C GLU A 166 14.97 -16.43 -8.77
N ASN A 167 14.03 -15.48 -8.78
CA ASN A 167 13.34 -15.05 -10.00
C ASN A 167 13.93 -13.79 -10.65
N PHE A 168 14.55 -12.91 -9.86
CA PHE A 168 15.01 -11.59 -10.30
C PHE A 168 16.52 -11.38 -10.12
N GLY A 169 17.23 -12.29 -9.46
CA GLY A 169 18.63 -12.12 -9.08
C GLY A 169 18.80 -11.21 -7.86
N ALA A 170 20.05 -10.94 -7.48
CA ALA A 170 20.32 -10.01 -6.38
C ALA A 170 20.10 -8.55 -6.84
N PRO A 171 19.47 -7.69 -6.02
CA PRO A 171 19.33 -6.29 -6.34
C PRO A 171 20.69 -5.57 -6.32
N LYS A 172 20.79 -4.43 -7.01
CA LYS A 172 22.02 -3.63 -7.06
C LYS A 172 22.18 -2.71 -5.86
N ASN A 173 21.05 -2.31 -5.26
CA ASN A 173 21.00 -1.41 -4.13
C ASN A 173 19.83 -1.81 -3.21
N ASN A 174 19.80 -1.24 -2.00
CA ASN A 174 18.70 -1.37 -1.07
C ASN A 174 18.27 0.02 -0.57
N SER A 175 16.97 0.28 -0.58
CA SER A 175 16.38 1.55 -0.16
C SER A 175 14.93 1.34 0.29
N THR A 176 14.23 2.42 0.60
CA THR A 176 12.77 2.43 0.76
C THR A 176 12.15 3.23 -0.38
N LEU A 177 10.88 2.97 -0.70
CA LEU A 177 10.19 3.75 -1.71
C LEU A 177 10.03 5.21 -1.26
N ASN A 178 9.96 5.45 0.06
CA ASN A 178 9.99 6.79 0.64
C ASN A 178 11.28 7.54 0.29
N ASN A 179 12.45 6.90 0.42
CA ASN A 179 13.73 7.54 0.06
C ASN A 179 13.81 7.84 -1.44
N VAL A 180 13.33 6.92 -2.29
CA VAL A 180 13.34 7.09 -3.76
C VAL A 180 12.42 8.23 -4.19
N HIS A 181 11.23 8.34 -3.60
CA HIS A 181 10.20 9.33 -3.96
C HIS A 181 9.96 10.36 -2.87
N TYR A 182 11.01 10.73 -2.14
CA TYR A 182 10.92 11.60 -0.96
C TYR A 182 10.27 12.96 -1.27
N ALA A 183 10.54 13.52 -2.45
CA ALA A 183 9.97 14.79 -2.88
C ALA A 183 8.43 14.76 -2.92
N LEU A 184 7.85 13.65 -3.41
CA LEU A 184 6.40 13.46 -3.44
C LEU A 184 5.85 13.34 -2.01
N TRP A 185 6.47 12.49 -1.18
CA TRP A 185 6.09 12.34 0.22
C TRP A 185 6.07 13.70 0.95
N HIS A 186 7.19 14.42 0.87
CA HIS A 186 7.39 15.70 1.55
C HIS A 186 6.39 16.77 1.08
N HIS A 187 6.02 16.76 -0.20
CA HIS A 187 4.98 17.65 -0.72
C HIS A 187 3.65 17.44 0.01
N TYR A 188 3.17 16.19 0.09
CA TYR A 188 1.90 15.89 0.74
C TYR A 188 1.94 16.01 2.26
N GLU A 189 3.09 15.72 2.88
CA GLU A 189 3.29 15.91 4.31
C GLU A 189 3.17 17.40 4.69
N LYS A 190 3.85 18.28 3.96
CA LYS A 190 3.74 19.75 4.15
C LYS A 190 2.33 20.27 3.89
N LYS A 191 1.69 19.77 2.84
CA LYS A 191 0.34 20.18 2.48
C LYS A 191 -0.65 19.85 3.59
N LEU A 192 -0.61 18.62 4.11
CA LEU A 192 -1.46 18.22 5.23
C LEU A 192 -1.19 19.07 6.48
N LYS A 193 0.06 19.45 6.73
CA LYS A 193 0.41 20.36 7.84
C LYS A 193 -0.26 21.73 7.66
N SER A 194 -0.17 22.32 6.47
CA SER A 194 -0.80 23.62 6.18
C SER A 194 -2.32 23.59 6.29
N GLU A 195 -2.96 22.49 5.86
CA GLU A 195 -4.41 22.31 6.00
C GLU A 195 -4.82 22.28 7.47
N LYS A 196 -4.10 21.50 8.30
CA LYS A 196 -4.37 21.42 9.74
C LYS A 196 -4.14 22.72 10.48
N ASP A 197 -3.08 23.45 10.13
CA ASP A 197 -2.79 24.75 10.74
C ASP A 197 -3.90 25.76 10.43
N LYS A 198 -4.43 25.71 9.20
CA LYS A 198 -5.56 26.53 8.81
C LYS A 198 -6.83 26.15 9.58
N ASP A 199 -7.17 24.86 9.64
CA ASP A 199 -8.36 24.39 10.37
C ASP A 199 -8.31 24.80 11.84
N LEU A 200 -7.12 24.71 12.47
CA LEU A 200 -6.91 25.13 13.85
C LEU A 200 -7.07 26.64 14.01
N SER A 201 -6.52 27.44 13.10
CA SER A 201 -6.67 28.90 13.08
C SER A 201 -8.13 29.31 12.91
N ASP A 202 -8.84 28.69 11.98
CA ASP A 202 -10.25 28.98 11.69
C ASP A 202 -11.14 28.61 12.90
N PHE A 203 -10.84 27.49 13.57
CA PHE A 203 -11.51 27.11 14.82
C PHE A 203 -11.34 28.20 15.90
N PHE A 204 -10.11 28.63 16.18
CA PHE A 204 -9.87 29.68 17.18
C PHE A 204 -10.44 31.05 16.80
N ALA A 205 -10.55 31.37 15.51
CA ALA A 205 -11.19 32.60 15.05
C ALA A 205 -12.73 32.57 15.17
N SER A 206 -13.32 31.38 15.32
CA SER A 206 -14.77 31.18 15.46
C SER A 206 -15.27 31.10 16.92
N LEU A 207 -14.35 31.10 17.89
CA LEU A 207 -14.63 31.13 19.34
C LEU A 207 -14.82 32.57 19.84
#